data_AF-A0A4R6FU57-F1
#
_entry.id   AF-A0A4R6FU57-F1
#
_cell.length_a   1.000
_cell.length_b   1.000
_cell.length_c   1.000
_cell.angle_alpha   90.00
_cell.angle_beta   90.00
_cell.angle_gamma   90.00
#
_symmetry.space_group_name_H-M   'P 1'
#
loop_
_entity.id
_entity.type
_entity.pdbx_description
1 polymer ?
#
loop_
_entity_poly.entity_id
_entity_poly.type
_entity_poly.pdbx_seq_one_letter_code
_entity_poly.pdbx_strand_id
1 'polypeptide(L)'
;MAMKALARIAMRAPIPVFVATGRGWLGPCRKLAASADIAVVANIRQAAILIVAGEPRDEDRDALRRLHDQMPHPRATAWWGTRPFAEADSALEVSATDDPGPLLRRAFAALLARVRESEPDWLPDDPPNPWRGEGDHGQGGKGMMGGTPYGRPMAMTADDLRDGLALDSFSFTVGPFYPSLPPGLALELVLQGDIIQSARIVRPPLDPGKGAADACRSMIVGRMLHLLELDALARRCEAVPVDDRDAVAALRRRIGASGAMRAIPDGLGRIAGADARTRFTRMVAALGDAEASSFAGPGGRLVDLLPGLEWSEAMLVINSFSHRDLVALAPREVEPEEHREGHGT
;
A
#
# COMPACT_ATOMS: atom_id res chain seq x y z
N MET A 1 -16.14 -33.09 14.74
CA MET A 1 -17.48 -32.46 14.60
C MET A 1 -17.41 -30.94 14.71
N ALA A 2 -16.84 -30.37 15.79
CA ALA A 2 -16.73 -28.92 15.99
C ALA A 2 -15.97 -28.16 14.87
N MET A 3 -14.82 -28.66 14.41
CA MET A 3 -14.06 -28.02 13.31
C MET A 3 -14.83 -27.92 11.99
N LYS A 4 -15.65 -28.94 11.65
CA LYS A 4 -16.51 -28.91 10.44
C LYS A 4 -17.68 -27.93 10.59
N ALA A 5 -18.14 -27.67 11.81
CA ALA A 5 -19.18 -26.67 12.09
C ALA A 5 -18.60 -25.25 12.04
N LEU A 6 -17.41 -25.03 12.62
CA LEU A 6 -16.68 -23.76 12.53
C LEU A 6 -16.35 -23.39 11.08
N ALA A 7 -15.87 -24.34 10.27
CA ALA A 7 -15.63 -24.12 8.85
C ALA A 7 -16.92 -23.71 8.10
N ARG A 8 -18.07 -24.33 8.43
CA ARG A 8 -19.37 -23.96 7.86
C ARG A 8 -19.83 -22.55 8.22
N ILE A 9 -19.54 -22.09 9.43
CA ILE A 9 -19.84 -20.72 9.85
C ILE A 9 -18.86 -19.75 9.15
N ALA A 10 -17.57 -20.06 9.12
CA ALA A 10 -16.55 -19.25 8.47
C ALA A 10 -16.81 -19.06 6.96
N MET A 11 -17.35 -20.07 6.27
CA MET A 11 -17.72 -19.95 4.85
C MET A 11 -18.78 -18.87 4.55
N ARG A 12 -19.55 -18.44 5.56
CA ARG A 12 -20.55 -17.37 5.44
C ARG A 12 -19.97 -15.97 5.71
N ALA A 13 -18.74 -15.89 6.22
CA ALA A 13 -18.08 -14.61 6.44
C ALA A 13 -17.63 -13.99 5.10
N PRO A 14 -17.47 -12.67 5.02
CA PRO A 14 -16.77 -12.03 3.91
C PRO A 14 -15.37 -12.64 3.72
N ILE A 15 -14.94 -12.80 2.48
CA ILE A 15 -13.66 -13.43 2.15
C ILE A 15 -12.54 -12.43 2.47
N PRO A 16 -11.58 -12.76 3.34
CA PRO A 16 -10.46 -11.88 3.63
C PRO A 16 -9.48 -11.90 2.45
N VAL A 17 -9.40 -10.79 1.72
CA VAL A 17 -8.55 -10.65 0.53
C VAL A 17 -7.60 -9.47 0.67
N PHE A 18 -6.39 -9.62 0.14
CA PHE A 18 -5.49 -8.49 -0.09
C PHE A 18 -5.37 -8.24 -1.59
N VAL A 19 -5.36 -6.98 -2.02
CA VAL A 19 -5.37 -6.63 -3.45
C VAL A 19 -4.05 -5.95 -3.83
N ALA A 20 -3.28 -6.60 -4.70
CA ALA A 20 -2.14 -6.03 -5.39
C ALA A 20 -2.61 -5.45 -6.73
N THR A 21 -2.79 -4.13 -6.79
CA THR A 21 -3.33 -3.44 -7.97
C THR A 21 -2.26 -3.08 -8.99
N GLY A 22 -2.42 -3.59 -10.21
CA GLY A 22 -1.65 -3.24 -11.41
C GLY A 22 -2.20 -2.03 -12.18
N ARG A 23 -1.57 -1.72 -13.32
CA ARG A 23 -1.82 -0.49 -14.08
C ARG A 23 -3.26 -0.42 -14.62
N GLY A 24 -4.02 0.63 -14.28
CA GLY A 24 -5.39 0.84 -14.78
C GLY A 24 -6.48 0.03 -14.08
N TRP A 25 -6.14 -0.70 -13.01
CA TRP A 25 -7.06 -1.62 -12.33
C TRP A 25 -7.71 -1.09 -11.06
N LEU A 26 -7.48 0.20 -10.74
CA LEU A 26 -7.99 0.83 -9.53
C LEU A 26 -9.53 0.87 -9.48
N GLY A 27 -10.19 1.15 -10.60
CA GLY A 27 -11.65 1.15 -10.71
C GLY A 27 -12.28 -0.24 -10.47
N PRO A 28 -11.86 -1.29 -11.20
CA PRO A 28 -12.29 -2.67 -10.92
C PRO A 28 -12.04 -3.12 -9.48
N CYS A 29 -10.85 -2.84 -8.92
CA CYS A 29 -10.53 -3.17 -7.52
C CYS A 29 -11.47 -2.48 -6.52
N ARG A 30 -11.83 -1.23 -6.78
CA ARG A 30 -12.81 -0.50 -5.96
C ARG A 30 -14.18 -1.17 -5.99
N LYS A 31 -14.66 -1.55 -7.18
CA LYS A 31 -15.96 -2.24 -7.32
C LYS A 31 -15.96 -3.54 -6.54
N LEU A 32 -14.85 -4.27 -6.56
CA LEU A 32 -14.67 -5.48 -5.76
C LEU A 32 -14.71 -5.19 -4.25
N ALA A 33 -14.02 -4.14 -3.80
CA ALA A 33 -14.00 -3.74 -2.39
C ALA A 33 -15.37 -3.32 -1.84
N ALA A 34 -16.28 -2.85 -2.71
CA ALA A 34 -17.65 -2.51 -2.34
C ALA A 34 -18.57 -3.75 -2.20
N SER A 35 -18.11 -4.95 -2.57
CA SER A 35 -18.89 -6.18 -2.44
C SER A 35 -19.01 -6.61 -0.98
N ALA A 36 -20.25 -6.85 -0.51
CA ALA A 36 -20.51 -7.33 0.85
C ALA A 36 -19.90 -8.72 1.15
N ASP A 37 -19.60 -9.47 0.09
CA ASP A 37 -18.99 -10.80 0.17
C ASP A 37 -17.47 -10.76 0.37
N ILE A 38 -16.84 -9.59 0.22
CA ILE A 38 -15.40 -9.42 0.23
C ILE A 38 -15.01 -8.50 1.40
N ALA A 39 -13.99 -8.91 2.15
CA ALA A 39 -13.31 -8.06 3.12
C ALA A 39 -11.90 -7.78 2.62
N VAL A 40 -11.68 -6.59 2.06
CA VAL A 40 -10.33 -6.14 1.70
C VAL A 40 -9.58 -5.78 2.99
N VAL A 41 -8.52 -6.51 3.30
CA VAL A 41 -7.72 -6.32 4.51
C VAL A 41 -6.51 -5.42 4.27
N ALA A 42 -6.14 -4.62 5.27
CA ALA A 42 -5.00 -3.71 5.18
C ALA A 42 -3.65 -4.41 5.42
N ASN A 43 -3.66 -5.63 5.99
CA ASN A 43 -2.45 -6.41 6.20
C ASN A 43 -2.57 -7.75 5.47
N ILE A 44 -1.60 -8.04 4.62
CA ILE A 44 -1.51 -9.31 3.87
C ILE A 44 -1.57 -10.54 4.80
N ARG A 45 -1.11 -10.40 6.05
CA ARG A 45 -1.16 -11.47 7.06
C ARG A 45 -2.57 -11.80 7.55
N GLN A 46 -3.56 -10.96 7.22
CA GLN A 46 -4.97 -11.21 7.53
C GLN A 46 -5.71 -11.83 6.33
N ALA A 47 -5.08 -11.89 5.15
CA ALA A 47 -5.70 -12.39 3.94
C ALA A 47 -5.60 -13.91 3.85
N ALA A 48 -6.63 -14.53 3.29
CA ALA A 48 -6.59 -15.91 2.83
C ALA A 48 -6.37 -16.00 1.31
N ILE A 49 -6.71 -14.93 0.57
CA ILE A 49 -6.50 -14.85 -0.87
C ILE A 49 -5.79 -13.53 -1.23
N LEU A 50 -4.69 -13.63 -1.98
CA LEU A 50 -4.08 -12.50 -2.68
C LEU A 50 -4.72 -12.35 -4.05
N ILE A 51 -5.14 -11.14 -4.40
CA ILE A 51 -5.64 -10.80 -5.73
C ILE A 51 -4.59 -9.96 -6.43
N VAL A 52 -4.04 -10.47 -7.53
CA VAL A 52 -3.19 -9.72 -8.45
C VAL A 52 -4.10 -9.19 -9.56
N ALA A 53 -4.46 -7.91 -9.47
CA ALA A 53 -5.45 -7.30 -10.37
C ALA A 53 -4.76 -6.48 -11.45
N GLY A 54 -4.77 -6.97 -12.67
CA GLY A 54 -4.07 -6.38 -13.80
C GLY A 54 -2.57 -6.61 -13.80
N GLU A 55 -1.93 -6.18 -14.88
CA GLU A 55 -0.50 -6.42 -15.08
C GLU A 55 0.33 -5.65 -14.04
N PRO A 56 1.08 -6.36 -13.16
CA PRO A 56 2.06 -5.72 -12.31
C PRO A 56 3.20 -5.18 -13.17
N ARG A 57 3.85 -4.09 -12.73
CA ARG A 57 5.07 -3.62 -13.38
C ARG A 57 6.16 -4.67 -13.20
N ASP A 58 7.02 -4.87 -14.20
CA ASP A 58 8.12 -5.84 -14.08
C ASP A 58 9.01 -5.59 -12.87
N GLU A 59 9.24 -4.31 -12.55
CA GLU A 59 10.01 -3.88 -11.38
C GLU A 59 9.33 -4.23 -10.04
N ASP A 60 8.02 -4.49 -10.02
CA ASP A 60 7.23 -4.80 -8.82
C ASP A 60 7.12 -6.31 -8.56
N ARG A 61 7.59 -7.17 -9.48
CA ARG A 61 7.46 -8.63 -9.39
C ARG A 61 8.09 -9.20 -8.12
N ASP A 62 9.29 -8.73 -7.74
CA ASP A 62 9.95 -9.20 -6.51
C ASP A 62 9.22 -8.77 -5.25
N ALA A 63 8.64 -7.58 -5.25
CA ALA A 63 7.82 -7.13 -4.14
C ALA A 63 6.54 -7.95 -4.03
N LEU A 64 5.96 -8.37 -5.17
CA LEU A 64 4.77 -9.22 -5.20
C LEU A 64 5.07 -10.63 -4.67
N ARG A 65 6.22 -11.22 -5.02
CA ARG A 65 6.69 -12.50 -4.46
C ARG A 65 6.84 -12.43 -2.94
N ARG A 66 7.53 -11.41 -2.44
CA ARG A 66 7.68 -11.18 -0.99
C ARG A 66 6.33 -10.95 -0.30
N LEU A 67 5.38 -10.32 -0.98
CA LEU A 67 4.04 -10.08 -0.44
C LEU A 67 3.27 -11.39 -0.31
N HIS A 68 3.28 -12.21 -1.37
CA HIS A 68 2.66 -13.54 -1.37
C HIS A 68 3.20 -14.42 -0.22
N ASP A 69 4.52 -14.52 -0.08
CA ASP A 69 5.14 -15.38 0.93
C ASP A 69 4.93 -14.87 2.38
N GLN A 70 4.48 -13.62 2.56
CA GLN A 70 4.06 -13.10 3.86
C GLN A 70 2.65 -13.53 4.28
N MET A 71 1.83 -14.04 3.36
CA MET A 71 0.51 -14.57 3.69
C MET A 71 0.62 -15.85 4.54
N PRO A 72 -0.20 -16.00 5.59
CA PRO A 72 -0.26 -17.23 6.35
C PRO A 72 -0.93 -18.35 5.54
N HIS A 73 -0.49 -19.59 5.77
CA HIS A 73 -1.19 -20.77 5.27
C HIS A 73 -2.49 -21.02 6.07
N PRO A 74 -3.55 -21.56 5.43
CA PRO A 74 -3.66 -21.87 4.00
C PRO A 74 -3.98 -20.63 3.16
N ARG A 75 -3.31 -20.49 2.00
CA ARG A 75 -3.44 -19.35 1.09
C ARG A 75 -3.68 -19.76 -0.35
N ALA A 76 -4.24 -18.84 -1.14
CA ALA A 76 -4.34 -18.94 -2.58
C ALA A 76 -4.14 -17.57 -3.26
N THR A 77 -3.84 -17.58 -4.56
CA THR A 77 -3.66 -16.39 -5.38
C THR A 77 -4.63 -16.40 -6.55
N ALA A 78 -5.30 -15.27 -6.76
CA ALA A 78 -6.17 -15.02 -7.91
C ALA A 78 -5.56 -13.94 -8.82
N TRP A 79 -5.36 -14.29 -10.09
CA TRP A 79 -4.83 -13.43 -11.14
C TRP A 79 -6.00 -12.92 -11.98
N TRP A 80 -6.35 -11.65 -11.81
CA TRP A 80 -7.52 -11.05 -12.42
C TRP A 80 -7.12 -10.11 -13.55
N GLY A 81 -7.42 -10.52 -14.79
CA GLY A 81 -7.08 -9.79 -16.00
C GLY A 81 -5.57 -9.65 -16.27
N THR A 82 -4.78 -10.58 -15.73
CA THR A 82 -3.35 -10.75 -15.95
C THR A 82 -3.01 -12.24 -15.86
N ARG A 83 -1.78 -12.63 -16.20
CA ARG A 83 -1.33 -14.01 -16.20
C ARG A 83 -0.46 -14.32 -14.98
N PRO A 84 -0.51 -15.56 -14.46
CA PRO A 84 0.36 -15.98 -13.38
C PRO A 84 1.84 -15.92 -13.75
N PHE A 85 2.68 -15.77 -12.74
CA PHE A 85 4.11 -16.05 -12.89
C PHE A 85 4.35 -17.55 -13.09
N ALA A 86 5.51 -17.90 -13.63
CA ALA A 86 5.85 -19.30 -13.90
C ALA A 86 5.88 -20.15 -12.61
N GLU A 87 6.30 -19.55 -11.50
CA GLU A 87 6.35 -20.15 -10.17
C GLU A 87 4.98 -20.21 -9.44
N ALA A 88 3.94 -19.56 -9.97
CA ALA A 88 2.61 -19.52 -9.35
C ALA A 88 1.82 -20.79 -9.70
N ASP A 89 2.22 -21.91 -9.10
CA ASP A 89 1.56 -23.20 -9.29
C ASP A 89 0.10 -23.16 -8.78
N SER A 90 -0.80 -23.81 -9.53
CA SER A 90 -2.24 -23.88 -9.21
C SER A 90 -3.00 -22.54 -9.17
N ALA A 91 -2.44 -21.47 -9.77
CA ALA A 91 -3.04 -20.13 -9.81
C ALA A 91 -4.51 -20.11 -10.26
N LEU A 92 -5.31 -19.26 -9.60
CA LEU A 92 -6.70 -19.02 -10.00
C LEU A 92 -6.74 -17.89 -11.04
N GLU A 93 -7.07 -18.19 -12.28
CA GLU A 93 -7.17 -17.16 -13.33
C GLU A 93 -8.61 -16.64 -13.47
N VAL A 94 -8.76 -15.32 -13.58
CA VAL A 94 -10.03 -14.64 -13.83
C VAL A 94 -9.85 -13.71 -15.04
N SER A 95 -10.73 -13.83 -16.04
CA SER A 95 -10.72 -12.92 -17.20
C SER A 95 -10.96 -11.47 -16.77
N ALA A 96 -10.48 -10.52 -17.58
CA ALA A 96 -10.61 -9.10 -17.26
C ALA A 96 -12.06 -8.60 -17.23
N THR A 97 -12.97 -9.30 -17.90
CA THR A 97 -14.40 -8.97 -18.00
C THR A 97 -15.24 -9.62 -16.91
N ASP A 98 -14.68 -10.58 -16.17
CA ASP A 98 -15.46 -11.44 -15.29
C ASP A 98 -15.44 -10.90 -13.85
N ASP A 99 -16.50 -11.21 -13.10
CA ASP A 99 -16.55 -10.97 -11.65
C ASP A 99 -15.74 -12.05 -10.93
N PRO A 100 -14.67 -11.70 -10.18
CA PRO A 100 -13.87 -12.68 -9.45
C PRO A 100 -14.64 -13.26 -8.24
N GLY A 101 -15.68 -12.60 -7.73
CA GLY A 101 -16.38 -12.94 -6.48
C GLY A 101 -16.78 -14.43 -6.37
N PRO A 102 -17.50 -15.00 -7.37
CA PRO A 102 -17.88 -16.40 -7.36
C PRO A 102 -16.68 -17.37 -7.32
N LEU A 103 -15.58 -17.07 -8.02
CA LEU A 103 -14.37 -17.90 -8.00
C LEU A 103 -13.68 -17.84 -6.64
N LEU A 104 -13.51 -16.62 -6.10
CA LEU A 104 -12.93 -16.38 -4.78
C LEU A 104 -13.70 -17.13 -3.68
N ARG A 105 -15.03 -17.11 -3.73
CA ARG A 105 -15.89 -17.82 -2.77
C ARG A 105 -15.66 -19.32 -2.81
N ARG A 106 -15.60 -19.92 -4.00
CA ARG A 106 -15.32 -21.34 -4.17
C ARG A 106 -13.92 -21.70 -3.67
N ALA A 107 -12.91 -20.88 -4.01
CA ALA A 107 -11.54 -21.09 -3.57
C ALA A 107 -11.40 -21.03 -2.05
N PHE A 108 -11.99 -20.00 -1.41
CA PHE A 108 -11.96 -19.85 0.04
C PHE A 108 -12.65 -21.03 0.75
N ALA A 109 -13.83 -21.45 0.26
CA ALA A 109 -14.51 -22.63 0.77
C ALA A 109 -13.66 -23.91 0.62
N ALA A 110 -12.97 -24.08 -0.51
CA ALA A 110 -12.10 -25.22 -0.76
C ALA A 110 -10.86 -25.24 0.15
N LEU A 111 -10.24 -24.08 0.42
CA LEU A 111 -9.13 -23.95 1.37
C LEU A 111 -9.58 -24.34 2.79
N LEU A 112 -10.71 -23.81 3.26
CA LEU A 112 -11.26 -24.13 4.59
C LEU A 112 -11.65 -25.61 4.71
N ALA A 113 -12.15 -26.21 3.63
CA ALA A 113 -12.49 -27.62 3.57
C ALA A 113 -11.26 -28.53 3.37
N ARG A 114 -10.06 -27.97 3.15
CA ARG A 114 -8.83 -28.68 2.76
C ARG A 114 -9.00 -29.55 1.52
N VAL A 115 -9.89 -29.14 0.62
CA VAL A 115 -10.06 -29.73 -0.71
C VAL A 115 -9.05 -29.12 -1.67
N ARG A 116 -8.70 -27.85 -1.47
CA ARG A 116 -7.59 -27.18 -2.14
C ARG A 116 -6.39 -27.15 -1.20
N GLU A 117 -5.23 -27.55 -1.72
CA GLU A 117 -3.95 -27.38 -1.02
C GLU A 117 -3.56 -25.91 -0.97
N SER A 118 -2.85 -25.53 0.09
CA SER A 118 -2.28 -24.18 0.15
C SER A 118 -1.19 -24.04 -0.89
N GLU A 119 -1.07 -22.85 -1.48
CA GLU A 119 0.07 -22.54 -2.36
C GLU A 119 1.38 -22.57 -1.56
N PRO A 120 2.47 -23.14 -2.14
CA PRO A 120 3.81 -23.13 -1.55
C PRO A 120 4.42 -21.72 -1.60
N ASP A 121 5.59 -21.52 -0.99
CA ASP A 121 6.35 -20.26 -1.16
C ASP A 121 6.86 -20.11 -2.59
N TRP A 122 6.82 -18.88 -3.13
CA TRP A 122 7.35 -18.57 -4.47
C TRP A 122 8.85 -18.28 -4.43
N LEU A 123 9.35 -17.75 -3.31
CA LEU A 123 10.76 -17.55 -3.09
C LEU A 123 11.39 -18.81 -2.48
N PRO A 124 12.67 -19.08 -2.78
CA PRO A 124 13.40 -20.13 -2.09
C PRO A 124 13.51 -19.80 -0.59
N ASP A 125 13.54 -20.85 0.24
CA ASP A 125 13.82 -20.76 1.67
C ASP A 125 15.31 -20.52 1.92
N ASP A 126 15.80 -19.38 1.43
CA ASP A 126 17.17 -18.91 1.60
C ASP A 126 17.17 -17.66 2.50
N PRO A 127 18.18 -17.51 3.37
CA PRO A 127 18.30 -16.31 4.18
C PRO A 127 18.45 -15.09 3.26
N PRO A 128 17.75 -13.97 3.55
CA PRO A 128 17.71 -12.82 2.65
C PRO A 128 19.06 -12.12 2.50
N ASN A 129 19.97 -12.31 3.45
CA ASN A 129 21.35 -11.89 3.38
C ASN A 129 22.26 -13.08 3.68
N PRO A 130 23.32 -13.31 2.88
CA PRO A 130 24.30 -14.33 3.19
C PRO A 130 24.93 -14.02 4.55
N TRP A 131 25.13 -15.05 5.37
CA TRP A 131 25.86 -14.90 6.62
C TRP A 131 27.25 -14.34 6.35
N ARG A 132 27.55 -13.16 6.92
CA ARG A 132 28.91 -12.59 6.94
C ARG A 132 29.45 -12.71 8.37
N GLY A 133 30.54 -13.44 8.57
CA GLY A 133 31.20 -13.48 9.88
C GLY A 133 31.76 -14.84 10.36
N GLU A 134 31.99 -15.82 9.49
CA GLU A 134 32.80 -16.98 9.89
C GLU A 134 34.28 -16.59 9.77
N GLY A 135 34.86 -16.09 10.87
CA GLY A 135 36.31 -15.88 10.95
C GLY A 135 37.07 -17.21 10.89
N ASP A 136 38.31 -17.19 10.43
CA ASP A 136 39.19 -18.37 10.16
C ASP A 136 39.42 -19.32 11.36
N HIS A 137 38.93 -18.97 12.55
CA HIS A 137 39.08 -19.75 13.78
C HIS A 137 37.74 -20.13 14.45
N GLY A 138 36.61 -20.02 13.74
CA GLY A 138 35.28 -20.33 14.29
C GLY A 138 34.84 -19.40 15.43
N GLN A 139 35.58 -18.31 15.66
CA GLN A 139 35.24 -17.24 16.60
C GLN A 139 34.61 -16.11 15.79
N GLY A 140 33.28 -15.97 15.88
CA GLY A 140 32.50 -15.03 15.07
C GLY A 140 31.00 -15.32 15.02
N GLY A 141 30.55 -16.47 15.53
CA GLY A 141 29.12 -16.76 15.68
C GLY A 141 28.64 -16.49 17.11
N LYS A 142 27.65 -15.60 17.26
CA LYS A 142 26.93 -15.21 18.49
C LYS A 142 27.49 -14.00 19.23
N GLY A 143 26.81 -12.86 19.04
CA GLY A 143 26.64 -11.80 20.02
C GLY A 143 27.90 -11.14 20.56
N MET A 144 28.15 -9.89 20.13
CA MET A 144 28.54 -8.73 20.95
C MET A 144 29.16 -7.68 20.01
N MET A 145 28.44 -6.56 19.86
CA MET A 145 28.94 -5.24 19.44
C MET A 145 29.61 -5.16 18.05
N GLY A 146 28.82 -5.25 16.95
CA GLY A 146 29.28 -4.75 15.64
C GLY A 146 29.04 -5.65 14.42
N GLY A 147 28.58 -6.88 14.61
CA GLY A 147 28.19 -7.78 13.52
C GLY A 147 26.72 -7.61 13.10
N THR A 148 26.39 -8.04 11.89
CA THR A 148 25.05 -8.05 11.28
C THR A 148 24.15 -9.13 11.95
N PRO A 149 23.36 -8.85 12.99
CA PRO A 149 22.62 -9.90 13.70
C PRO A 149 21.51 -10.42 12.80
N TYR A 150 21.45 -11.74 12.60
CA TYR A 150 20.51 -12.39 11.66
C TYR A 150 20.58 -11.83 10.22
N GLY A 151 21.76 -11.35 9.81
CA GLY A 151 21.93 -10.75 8.49
C GLY A 151 21.26 -9.37 8.33
N ARG A 152 20.70 -8.76 9.39
CA ARG A 152 20.25 -7.36 9.36
C ARG A 152 21.33 -6.43 9.95
N PRO A 153 21.73 -5.35 9.27
CA PRO A 153 22.68 -4.40 9.85
C PRO A 153 22.08 -3.81 11.14
N MET A 154 22.92 -3.66 12.17
CA MET A 154 22.56 -2.92 13.36
C MET A 154 22.22 -1.48 12.97
N ALA A 155 21.16 -0.90 13.56
CA ALA A 155 20.81 0.49 13.33
C ALA A 155 22.00 1.36 13.75
N MET A 156 22.46 2.20 12.83
CA MET A 156 23.48 3.20 13.13
C MET A 156 22.78 4.44 13.69
N THR A 157 23.46 5.18 14.57
CA THR A 157 22.95 6.44 15.09
C THR A 157 23.28 7.59 14.14
N ALA A 158 22.37 8.56 14.03
CA ALA A 158 22.59 9.84 13.35
C ALA A 158 21.91 10.97 14.14
N ASP A 159 22.19 12.23 13.81
CA ASP A 159 21.59 13.39 14.49
C ASP A 159 20.12 13.58 14.04
N ASP A 160 19.19 13.63 14.99
CA ASP A 160 17.75 13.84 14.74
C ASP A 160 17.46 15.28 14.30
N LEU A 161 16.65 15.46 13.24
CA LEU A 161 16.28 16.77 12.70
C LEU A 161 15.61 17.74 13.70
N ARG A 162 15.01 17.27 14.80
CA ARG A 162 14.30 18.13 15.76
C ARG A 162 15.24 18.80 16.76
N ASP A 163 16.19 18.03 17.31
CA ASP A 163 16.99 18.44 18.46
C ASP A 163 18.49 18.10 18.34
N GLY A 164 18.90 17.40 17.27
CA GLY A 164 20.27 16.98 17.04
C GLY A 164 20.73 15.84 17.95
N LEU A 165 19.83 15.17 18.66
CA LEU A 165 20.20 14.00 19.47
C LEU A 165 20.55 12.82 18.56
N ALA A 166 21.61 12.10 18.92
CA ALA A 166 22.03 10.89 18.22
C ALA A 166 21.03 9.75 18.51
N LEU A 167 20.15 9.44 17.55
CA LEU A 167 19.13 8.39 17.66
C LEU A 167 19.34 7.29 16.61
N ASP A 168 18.86 6.09 16.93
CA ASP A 168 18.90 4.94 16.01
C ASP A 168 18.15 5.26 14.72
N SER A 169 18.86 5.18 13.59
CA SER A 169 18.29 5.36 12.26
C SER A 169 17.83 4.03 11.69
N PHE A 170 16.59 3.99 11.20
CA PHE A 170 15.99 2.83 10.57
C PHE A 170 15.63 3.12 9.11
N SER A 171 16.31 2.44 8.19
CA SER A 171 16.06 2.55 6.74
C SER A 171 15.22 1.39 6.24
N PHE A 172 14.17 1.67 5.48
CA PHE A 172 13.33 0.65 4.85
C PHE A 172 12.62 1.17 3.61
N THR A 173 12.13 0.24 2.79
CA THR A 173 11.24 0.56 1.66
C THR A 173 9.81 0.21 2.01
N VAL A 174 8.89 1.15 1.80
CA VAL A 174 7.44 0.94 1.87
C VAL A 174 6.82 1.00 0.48
N GLY A 175 5.84 0.14 0.20
CA GLY A 175 5.24 -0.01 -1.14
C GLY A 175 5.87 -1.16 -1.93
N PRO A 176 5.45 -1.39 -3.19
CA PRO A 176 4.44 -0.67 -3.98
C PRO A 176 2.99 -1.05 -3.65
N PHE A 177 2.78 -2.04 -2.77
CA PHE A 177 1.47 -2.60 -2.42
C PHE A 177 0.99 -2.18 -1.02
N TYR A 178 1.64 -1.21 -0.37
CA TYR A 178 1.23 -0.77 0.97
C TYR A 178 -0.12 -0.02 0.87
N PRO A 179 -1.19 -0.45 1.58
CA PRO A 179 -2.56 0.05 1.31
C PRO A 179 -2.77 1.55 1.54
N SER A 180 -1.95 2.16 2.39
CA SER A 180 -1.97 3.61 2.65
C SER A 180 -1.25 4.43 1.59
N LEU A 181 -0.57 3.81 0.62
CA LEU A 181 0.02 4.49 -0.54
C LEU A 181 -0.84 4.29 -1.79
N PRO A 182 -0.78 5.22 -2.76
CA PRO A 182 -1.31 4.95 -4.10
C PRO A 182 -0.63 3.71 -4.70
N PRO A 183 -1.36 2.87 -5.47
CA PRO A 183 -0.78 1.71 -6.12
C PRO A 183 0.49 2.04 -6.91
N GLY A 184 1.54 1.24 -6.72
CA GLY A 184 2.81 1.39 -7.43
C GLY A 184 3.83 2.33 -6.78
N LEU A 185 3.40 3.22 -5.87
CA LEU A 185 4.34 4.11 -5.20
C LEU A 185 5.17 3.31 -4.20
N ALA A 186 6.48 3.35 -4.37
CA ALA A 186 7.43 2.83 -3.40
C ALA A 186 8.37 3.94 -2.94
N LEU A 187 8.47 4.10 -1.62
CA LEU A 187 9.33 5.08 -0.96
C LEU A 187 10.41 4.33 -0.18
N GLU A 188 11.66 4.72 -0.35
CA GLU A 188 12.69 4.43 0.64
C GLU A 188 12.68 5.57 1.65
N LEU A 189 12.69 5.21 2.93
CA LEU A 189 12.59 6.15 4.03
C LEU A 189 13.67 5.85 5.06
N VAL A 190 14.16 6.89 5.69
CA VAL A 190 14.96 6.82 6.91
C VAL A 190 14.14 7.42 8.03
N LEU A 191 13.87 6.64 9.08
CA LEU A 191 13.17 7.08 10.28
C LEU A 191 14.11 7.15 11.47
N GLN A 192 13.85 8.09 12.38
CA GLN A 192 14.33 8.07 13.76
C GLN A 192 13.13 8.22 14.68
N GLY A 193 12.81 7.16 15.42
CA GLY A 193 11.49 7.04 16.02
C GLY A 193 10.40 7.03 14.94
N ASP A 194 9.48 7.98 15.01
CA ASP A 194 8.39 8.21 14.07
C ASP A 194 8.68 9.32 13.04
N ILE A 195 9.77 10.06 13.19
CA ILE A 195 10.10 11.18 12.31
C ILE A 195 10.84 10.70 11.05
N ILE A 196 10.37 11.19 9.91
CA ILE A 196 11.05 11.00 8.63
C ILE A 196 12.26 11.92 8.55
N GLN A 197 13.45 11.33 8.48
CA GLN A 197 14.71 12.04 8.29
C GLN A 197 14.96 12.30 6.80
N SER A 198 14.67 11.31 5.96
CA SER A 198 14.76 11.46 4.50
C SER A 198 13.80 10.52 3.78
N ALA A 199 13.47 10.88 2.55
CA ALA A 199 12.62 10.09 1.68
C ALA A 199 13.15 10.11 0.24
N ARG A 200 13.07 8.96 -0.44
CA ARG A 200 13.41 8.80 -1.85
C ARG A 200 12.31 8.06 -2.60
N ILE A 201 11.97 8.54 -3.80
CA ILE A 201 11.07 7.80 -4.70
C ILE A 201 11.84 6.64 -5.32
N VAL A 202 11.55 5.41 -4.88
CA VAL A 202 12.08 4.19 -5.51
C VAL A 202 11.27 3.86 -6.76
N ARG A 203 9.94 3.97 -6.67
CA ARG A 203 9.03 3.75 -7.79
C ARG A 203 7.90 4.78 -7.80
N PRO A 204 7.58 5.39 -8.95
CA PRO A 204 6.46 6.32 -9.05
C PRO A 204 5.12 5.58 -8.96
N PRO A 205 4.03 6.26 -8.54
CA PRO A 205 2.68 5.70 -8.58
C PRO A 205 2.32 5.20 -9.99
N LEU A 206 1.54 4.12 -10.08
CA LEU A 206 1.01 3.63 -11.37
C LEU A 206 0.03 4.64 -11.97
N ASP A 207 -0.08 4.71 -13.29
CA ASP A 207 -1.15 5.50 -13.91
C ASP A 207 -2.52 4.86 -13.59
N PRO A 208 -3.49 5.61 -13.03
CA PRO A 208 -4.80 5.08 -12.68
C PRO A 208 -5.67 4.79 -13.91
N GLY A 209 -5.27 5.26 -15.11
CA GLY A 209 -6.00 5.06 -16.36
C GLY A 209 -7.09 6.11 -16.63
N LYS A 210 -7.58 6.17 -17.87
CA LYS A 210 -8.65 7.09 -18.29
C LYS A 210 -9.97 6.74 -17.59
N GLY A 211 -10.69 7.74 -17.07
CA GLY A 211 -12.01 7.55 -16.43
C GLY A 211 -11.99 7.15 -14.95
N ALA A 212 -10.81 7.07 -14.32
CA ALA A 212 -10.67 6.67 -12.92
C ALA A 212 -10.89 7.82 -11.91
N ALA A 213 -11.09 9.06 -12.34
CA ALA A 213 -11.02 10.25 -11.49
C ALA A 213 -11.99 10.23 -10.29
N ASP A 214 -13.26 9.88 -10.50
CA ASP A 214 -14.27 9.82 -9.44
C ASP A 214 -14.12 8.60 -8.52
N ALA A 215 -13.82 7.44 -9.12
CA ALA A 215 -13.53 6.22 -8.37
C ALA A 215 -12.30 6.40 -7.47
N CYS A 216 -11.31 7.20 -7.89
CA CYS A 216 -10.18 7.55 -7.05
C CYS A 216 -10.59 8.45 -5.88
N ARG A 217 -11.48 9.43 -6.10
CA ARG A 217 -11.73 10.48 -5.08
C ARG A 217 -12.31 9.94 -3.78
N SER A 218 -13.36 9.11 -3.83
CA SER A 218 -13.92 8.54 -2.60
C SER A 218 -13.02 7.47 -1.96
N MET A 219 -12.13 6.82 -2.73
CA MET A 219 -11.10 5.95 -2.13
C MET A 219 -10.09 6.78 -1.33
N ILE A 220 -9.63 7.90 -1.89
CA ILE A 220 -8.68 8.78 -1.22
C ILE A 220 -9.32 9.39 0.04
N VAL A 221 -10.58 9.85 -0.05
CA VAL A 221 -11.34 10.33 1.12
C VAL A 221 -11.52 9.23 2.15
N GLY A 222 -11.90 8.01 1.73
CA GLY A 222 -12.03 6.85 2.61
C GLY A 222 -10.73 6.54 3.35
N ARG A 223 -9.60 6.54 2.65
CA ARG A 223 -8.27 6.32 3.23
C ARG A 223 -7.86 7.43 4.21
N MET A 224 -8.13 8.69 3.88
CA MET A 224 -7.93 9.80 4.83
C MET A 224 -8.77 9.63 6.09
N LEU A 225 -10.03 9.21 5.96
CA LEU A 225 -10.90 8.92 7.11
C LEU A 225 -10.37 7.74 7.93
N HIS A 226 -9.82 6.70 7.28
CA HIS A 226 -9.19 5.58 7.96
C HIS A 226 -7.94 6.03 8.76
N LEU A 227 -7.09 6.87 8.19
CA LEU A 227 -5.92 7.46 8.88
C LEU A 227 -6.31 8.34 10.07
N LEU A 228 -7.51 8.92 10.05
CA LEU A 228 -8.09 9.68 11.16
C LEU A 228 -8.90 8.80 12.13
N GLU A 229 -8.80 7.47 12.01
CA GLU A 229 -9.50 6.48 12.84
C GLU A 229 -11.05 6.55 12.75
N LEU A 230 -11.56 7.07 11.63
CA LEU A 230 -13.00 7.19 11.33
C LEU A 230 -13.49 6.05 10.41
N ASP A 231 -13.17 4.80 10.77
CA ASP A 231 -13.43 3.60 9.97
C ASP A 231 -14.88 3.45 9.49
N ALA A 232 -15.84 3.80 10.33
CA ALA A 232 -17.25 3.72 9.98
C ALA A 232 -17.63 4.71 8.87
N LEU A 233 -16.98 5.87 8.79
CA LEU A 233 -17.15 6.83 7.72
C LEU A 233 -16.35 6.43 6.48
N ALA A 234 -15.14 5.88 6.65
CA ALA A 234 -14.33 5.34 5.57
C ALA A 234 -15.11 4.27 4.78
N ARG A 235 -15.64 3.24 5.46
CA ARG A 235 -16.46 2.18 4.83
C ARG A 235 -17.70 2.73 4.11
N ARG A 236 -18.35 3.75 4.67
CA ARG A 236 -19.49 4.41 4.02
C ARG A 236 -19.06 5.18 2.77
N CYS A 237 -17.88 5.79 2.79
CA CYS A 237 -17.32 6.50 1.65
C CYS A 237 -16.94 5.56 0.51
N GLU A 238 -16.46 4.37 0.83
CA GLU A 238 -16.15 3.32 -0.16
C GLU A 238 -17.41 2.72 -0.78
N ALA A 239 -18.46 2.51 0.03
CA ALA A 239 -19.72 1.90 -0.39
C ALA A 239 -20.72 2.89 -1.03
N VAL A 240 -20.48 4.21 -0.97
CA VAL A 240 -21.44 5.18 -1.51
C VAL A 240 -21.53 5.07 -3.04
N PRO A 241 -22.73 4.93 -3.62
CA PRO A 241 -22.91 5.07 -5.05
C PRO A 241 -22.60 6.52 -5.43
N VAL A 242 -21.54 6.74 -6.21
CA VAL A 242 -21.08 8.10 -6.56
C VAL A 242 -22.09 8.87 -7.41
N ASP A 243 -22.98 8.17 -8.11
CA ASP A 243 -24.05 8.75 -8.94
C ASP A 243 -25.30 9.16 -8.11
N ASP A 244 -25.40 8.71 -6.87
CA ASP A 244 -26.50 9.06 -5.97
C ASP A 244 -26.17 10.36 -5.22
N ARG A 245 -26.66 11.48 -5.77
CA ARG A 245 -26.40 12.82 -5.25
C ARG A 245 -26.87 13.00 -3.80
N ASP A 246 -27.98 12.38 -3.41
CA ASP A 246 -28.54 12.52 -2.06
C ASP A 246 -27.70 11.74 -1.05
N ALA A 247 -27.29 10.52 -1.40
CA ALA A 247 -26.38 9.71 -0.59
C ALA A 247 -25.02 10.42 -0.42
N VAL A 248 -24.48 10.98 -1.49
CA VAL A 248 -23.23 11.76 -1.48
C VAL A 248 -23.37 13.02 -0.62
N ALA A 249 -24.47 13.78 -0.74
CA ALA A 249 -24.71 14.96 0.07
C ALA A 249 -24.84 14.60 1.57
N ALA A 250 -25.52 13.51 1.90
CA ALA A 250 -25.62 13.00 3.26
C ALA A 250 -24.24 12.58 3.81
N LEU A 251 -23.41 11.93 3.01
CA LEU A 251 -22.04 11.57 3.37
C LEU A 251 -21.18 12.82 3.66
N ARG A 252 -21.20 13.81 2.77
CA ARG A 252 -20.48 15.09 2.97
C ARG A 252 -20.85 15.76 4.29
N ARG A 253 -22.15 15.84 4.62
CA ARG A 253 -22.63 16.40 5.90
C ARG A 253 -22.09 15.63 7.10
N ARG A 254 -22.09 14.29 7.05
CA ARG A 254 -21.57 13.45 8.13
C ARG A 254 -20.07 13.62 8.33
N ILE A 255 -19.31 13.67 7.24
CA ILE A 255 -17.86 13.94 7.32
C ILE A 255 -17.63 15.33 7.94
N GLY A 256 -18.35 16.36 7.49
CA GLY A 256 -18.24 17.71 8.06
C GLY A 256 -18.56 17.77 9.55
N ALA A 257 -19.58 17.04 10.00
CA ALA A 257 -19.97 16.97 11.41
C ALA A 257 -19.02 16.12 12.29
N SER A 258 -18.17 15.27 11.70
CA SER A 258 -17.29 14.35 12.43
C SER A 258 -16.07 15.02 13.07
N GLY A 259 -15.75 16.24 12.66
CA GLY A 259 -14.50 16.91 13.07
C GLY A 259 -13.26 16.48 12.29
N ALA A 260 -13.38 15.58 11.29
CA ALA A 260 -12.25 15.08 10.49
C ALA A 260 -11.32 16.20 9.96
N MET A 261 -11.87 17.30 9.48
CA MET A 261 -11.10 18.43 8.96
C MET A 261 -10.31 19.15 10.06
N ARG A 262 -10.86 19.23 11.28
CA ARG A 262 -10.20 19.88 12.42
C ARG A 262 -9.10 19.00 13.02
N ALA A 263 -9.19 17.69 12.84
CA ALA A 263 -8.20 16.73 13.33
C ALA A 263 -6.88 16.77 12.54
N ILE A 264 -6.89 17.24 11.28
CA ILE A 264 -5.66 17.40 10.48
C ILE A 264 -4.98 18.70 10.89
N PRO A 265 -3.70 18.73 11.33
CA PRO A 265 -2.99 19.96 11.68
C PRO A 265 -2.93 20.99 10.55
N ASP A 266 -2.91 22.27 10.90
CA ASP A 266 -2.71 23.36 9.93
C ASP A 266 -1.27 23.37 9.42
N GLY A 267 -1.08 23.74 8.15
CA GLY A 267 0.25 23.89 7.55
C GLY A 267 0.91 22.60 7.08
N LEU A 268 0.33 21.43 7.37
CA LEU A 268 0.88 20.13 7.01
C LEU A 268 1.05 19.95 5.49
N GLY A 269 2.27 19.69 5.03
CA GLY A 269 2.58 19.46 3.61
C GLY A 269 2.14 20.61 2.71
N ARG A 270 2.45 21.86 3.11
CA ARG A 270 2.07 23.08 2.39
C ARG A 270 2.79 23.15 1.04
N ILE A 271 2.03 23.24 -0.04
CA ILE A 271 2.53 23.43 -1.41
C ILE A 271 1.49 24.21 -2.22
N ALA A 272 1.94 25.11 -3.09
CA ALA A 272 1.07 25.94 -3.94
C ALA A 272 -0.08 26.63 -3.17
N GLY A 273 0.18 27.07 -1.93
CA GLY A 273 -0.79 27.79 -1.09
C GLY A 273 -1.87 26.92 -0.42
N ALA A 274 -1.78 25.59 -0.46
CA ALA A 274 -2.67 24.71 0.29
C ALA A 274 -1.89 23.67 1.11
N ASP A 275 -2.44 23.30 2.26
CA ASP A 275 -1.99 22.20 3.11
C ASP A 275 -2.91 20.98 2.99
N ALA A 276 -2.58 19.90 3.71
CA ALA A 276 -3.33 18.64 3.69
C ALA A 276 -4.81 18.84 4.08
N ARG A 277 -5.09 19.68 5.09
CA ARG A 277 -6.45 20.02 5.55
C ARG A 277 -7.25 20.69 4.43
N THR A 278 -6.66 21.69 3.77
CA THR A 278 -7.28 22.42 2.66
C THR A 278 -7.58 21.50 1.49
N ARG A 279 -6.63 20.64 1.11
CA ARG A 279 -6.81 19.66 0.03
C ARG A 279 -7.90 18.64 0.37
N PHE A 280 -7.90 18.09 1.59
CA PHE A 280 -8.92 17.16 2.04
C PHE A 280 -10.33 17.78 2.05
N THR A 281 -10.46 19.01 2.54
CA THR A 281 -11.74 19.74 2.56
C THR A 281 -12.31 19.92 1.15
N ARG A 282 -11.47 20.33 0.19
CA ARG A 282 -11.87 20.46 -1.22
C ARG A 282 -12.26 19.12 -1.83
N MET A 283 -11.51 18.06 -1.51
CA MET A 283 -11.78 16.72 -2.02
C MET A 283 -13.12 16.18 -1.53
N VAL A 284 -13.47 16.42 -0.26
CA VAL A 284 -14.80 16.07 0.28
C VAL A 284 -15.91 16.88 -0.39
N ALA A 285 -15.69 18.19 -0.59
CA ALA A 285 -16.64 19.05 -1.29
C ALA A 285 -16.88 18.62 -2.75
N ALA A 286 -15.89 17.98 -3.37
CA ALA A 286 -15.92 17.48 -4.75
C ALA A 286 -16.37 16.01 -4.89
N LEU A 287 -16.78 15.32 -3.82
CA LEU A 287 -17.25 13.92 -3.92
C LEU A 287 -18.44 13.79 -4.87
N GLY A 288 -18.38 12.98 -5.93
CA GLY A 288 -19.47 12.87 -6.92
C GLY A 288 -19.50 14.01 -7.95
N ASP A 289 -18.39 14.76 -8.08
CA ASP A 289 -18.14 15.70 -9.16
C ASP A 289 -16.91 15.25 -9.98
N ALA A 290 -17.19 14.64 -11.14
CA ALA A 290 -16.21 14.12 -12.09
C ALA A 290 -15.25 15.19 -12.63
N GLU A 291 -15.76 16.42 -12.75
CA GLU A 291 -15.07 17.53 -13.42
C GLU A 291 -14.27 18.40 -12.44
N ALA A 292 -14.37 18.15 -11.14
CA ALA A 292 -13.63 18.90 -10.13
C ALA A 292 -12.12 18.75 -10.32
N SER A 293 -11.46 19.87 -10.60
CA SER A 293 -10.05 19.93 -11.00
C SER A 293 -9.08 19.36 -9.95
N SER A 294 -7.96 18.82 -10.45
CA SER A 294 -6.84 18.38 -9.62
C SER A 294 -6.05 19.58 -9.11
N PHE A 295 -5.34 19.41 -7.98
CA PHE A 295 -4.69 20.52 -7.30
C PHE A 295 -3.30 20.86 -7.87
N ALA A 296 -2.73 20.06 -8.79
CA ALA A 296 -1.38 20.27 -9.33
C ALA A 296 -1.14 21.70 -9.87
N GLY A 297 -0.71 22.58 -8.97
CA GLY A 297 0.07 23.75 -9.28
C GLY A 297 1.51 23.32 -9.54
N PRO A 298 2.25 24.02 -10.41
CA PRO A 298 3.64 23.68 -10.72
C PRO A 298 4.55 23.81 -9.48
N GLY A 299 5.59 22.95 -9.40
CA GLY A 299 6.86 23.32 -8.78
C GLY A 299 7.32 22.66 -7.47
N GLY A 300 6.87 21.46 -7.10
CA GLY A 300 7.44 20.75 -5.93
C GLY A 300 7.50 19.24 -6.11
N ARG A 301 8.31 18.55 -5.29
CA ARG A 301 8.40 17.08 -5.27
C ARG A 301 7.79 16.54 -3.99
N LEU A 302 7.20 15.34 -4.06
CA LEU A 302 6.60 14.69 -2.90
C LEU A 302 7.62 14.50 -1.77
N VAL A 303 8.84 14.08 -2.10
CA VAL A 303 9.91 13.82 -1.13
C VAL A 303 10.37 15.07 -0.39
N ASP A 304 10.20 16.26 -0.96
CA ASP A 304 10.55 17.52 -0.30
C ASP A 304 9.54 17.89 0.81
N LEU A 305 8.38 17.23 0.84
CA LEU A 305 7.30 17.49 1.79
C LEU A 305 7.32 16.55 3.01
N LEU A 306 8.19 15.53 3.02
CA LEU A 306 8.16 14.45 4.03
C LEU A 306 9.16 14.61 5.19
N PRO A 307 10.40 15.10 4.99
CA PRO A 307 11.35 15.28 6.07
C PRO A 307 10.82 16.17 7.20
N GLY A 308 11.06 15.76 8.44
CA GLY A 308 10.60 16.42 9.65
C GLY A 308 9.15 16.10 10.05
N LEU A 309 8.38 15.40 9.22
CA LEU A 309 7.04 14.94 9.58
C LEU A 309 7.09 13.62 10.35
N GLU A 310 6.15 13.45 11.27
CA GLU A 310 5.84 12.12 11.81
C GLU A 310 5.28 11.21 10.71
N TRP A 311 5.43 9.89 10.87
CA TRP A 311 4.87 8.90 9.96
C TRP A 311 3.36 9.11 9.70
N SER A 312 2.59 9.38 10.75
CA SER A 312 1.15 9.60 10.69
C SER A 312 0.81 10.84 9.84
N GLU A 313 1.55 11.93 10.04
CA GLU A 313 1.45 13.18 9.30
C GLU A 313 1.83 13.01 7.83
N ALA A 314 2.93 12.31 7.55
CA ALA A 314 3.36 12.00 6.20
C ALA A 314 2.29 11.20 5.44
N MET A 315 1.64 10.24 6.10
CA MET A 315 0.52 9.51 5.48
C MET A 315 -0.67 10.43 5.17
N LEU A 316 -0.99 11.41 6.03
CA LEU A 316 -2.02 12.41 5.74
C LEU A 316 -1.62 13.32 4.56
N VAL A 317 -0.34 13.73 4.47
CA VAL A 317 0.16 14.54 3.35
C VAL A 317 0.03 13.77 2.05
N ILE A 318 0.55 12.55 1.97
CA ILE A 318 0.51 11.72 0.75
C ILE A 318 -0.93 11.50 0.29
N ASN A 319 -1.84 11.17 1.23
CA ASN A 319 -3.23 10.87 0.91
C ASN A 319 -4.14 12.10 0.78
N SER A 320 -3.59 13.31 0.94
CA SER A 320 -4.32 14.54 0.63
C SER A 320 -4.24 14.91 -0.86
N PHE A 321 -3.36 14.28 -1.63
CA PHE A 321 -3.21 14.52 -3.07
C PHE A 321 -4.11 13.61 -3.90
N SER A 322 -4.56 14.10 -5.06
CA SER A 322 -5.15 13.20 -6.04
C SER A 322 -4.08 12.27 -6.60
N HIS A 323 -4.51 11.10 -7.09
CA HIS A 323 -3.58 10.16 -7.71
C HIS A 323 -2.82 10.77 -8.90
N ARG A 324 -3.49 11.64 -9.68
CA ARG A 324 -2.89 12.40 -10.77
C ARG A 324 -1.82 13.39 -10.27
N ASP A 325 -2.09 14.08 -9.16
CA ASP A 325 -1.12 14.98 -8.55
C ASP A 325 0.10 14.20 -8.06
N LEU A 326 -0.09 13.02 -7.45
CA LEU A 326 1.02 12.17 -6.99
C LEU A 326 1.91 11.68 -8.13
N VAL A 327 1.34 11.33 -9.29
CA VAL A 327 2.12 10.98 -10.48
C VAL A 327 3.01 12.15 -10.93
N ALA A 328 2.53 13.39 -10.81
CA ALA A 328 3.30 14.58 -11.16
C ALA A 328 4.36 14.96 -10.10
N LEU A 329 4.04 14.77 -8.81
CA LEU A 329 4.91 15.15 -7.68
C LEU A 329 5.98 14.10 -7.35
N ALA A 330 5.77 12.84 -7.74
CA ALA A 330 6.68 11.74 -7.42
C ALA A 330 7.26 11.08 -8.69
N PRO A 331 7.94 11.83 -9.58
CA PRO A 331 8.69 11.20 -10.65
C PRO A 331 9.81 10.33 -10.06
N ARG A 332 10.18 9.26 -10.77
CA ARG A 332 11.31 8.43 -10.38
C ARG A 332 12.57 9.29 -10.27
N GLU A 333 13.35 9.12 -9.21
CA GLU A 333 14.69 9.69 -9.16
C GLU A 333 15.56 8.94 -10.16
N VAL A 334 16.07 9.67 -11.16
CA VAL A 334 17.19 9.20 -11.95
C VAL A 334 18.41 9.43 -11.07
N GLU A 335 19.10 8.37 -10.66
CA GLU A 335 20.41 8.54 -10.02
C GLU A 335 21.28 9.38 -10.96
N PRO A 336 21.91 10.46 -10.49
CA PRO A 336 22.90 11.15 -11.30
C PRO A 336 23.97 10.15 -11.72
N GLU A 337 24.33 10.12 -13.02
CA GLU A 337 25.46 9.36 -13.53
C GLU A 337 26.77 9.92 -12.95
N GLU A 338 27.07 9.64 -11.69
CA GLU A 338 28.34 10.00 -11.08
C GLU A 338 29.28 8.79 -11.05
N HIS A 339 30.33 8.90 -11.87
CA HIS A 339 31.60 8.16 -11.88
C HIS A 339 31.54 6.64 -12.12
N ARG A 340 31.17 6.24 -13.33
CA ARG A 340 31.93 5.18 -14.02
C ARG A 340 33.29 5.75 -14.44
N GLU A 341 34.14 6.08 -13.47
CA GLU A 341 35.55 6.31 -13.75
C GLU A 341 36.18 4.96 -14.08
N GLY A 342 36.60 4.85 -15.34
CA GLY A 342 37.26 3.67 -15.87
C GLY A 342 38.44 3.26 -15.02
N HIS A 343 38.42 2.03 -14.53
CA HIS A 343 39.66 1.29 -14.33
C HIS A 343 40.04 0.69 -15.69
N GLY A 344 40.62 1.55 -16.52
CA GLY A 344 41.57 1.13 -17.53
C GLY A 344 42.96 1.11 -16.88
N THR A 345 43.47 -0.09 -16.61
CA THR A 345 44.84 -0.53 -16.95
C THR A 345 44.94 -2.02 -16.73
#